data_AF-A0A932JD68-F1
#
_entry.id   AF-A0A932JD68-F1
#
_cell.length_a   1.000
_cell.length_b   1.000
_cell.length_c   1.000
_cell.angle_alpha   90.00
_cell.angle_beta   90.00
_cell.angle_gamma   90.00
#
_symmetry.space_group_name_H-M   'P 1'
#
loop_
_entity.id
_entity.type
_entity.pdbx_description
1 polymer ?
#
loop_
_entity_poly.entity_id
_entity_poly.type
_entity_poly.pdbx_seq_one_letter_code
_entity_poly.pdbx_strand_id
1 'polypeptide(L)' 'MSARVKAKDLRNLSGAELDQKRQALEKELFGLREKKIVGQLDKPHLFKLFKRQIAQIHTVRQEKKNA' A
#
# COMPACT_ATOMS: atom_id res chain seq x y z
N MET A 1 13.28 0.05 -12.29
CA MET A 1 12.54 -1.21 -12.04
C MET A 1 11.80 -1.09 -10.70
N SER A 2 10.48 -0.90 -10.71
CA SER A 2 9.69 -0.87 -9.47
C SER A 2 9.12 -2.26 -9.19
N ALA A 3 9.67 -2.92 -8.17
CA ALA A 3 9.19 -4.19 -7.66
C ALA A 3 7.74 -4.04 -7.18
N ARG A 4 6.80 -4.41 -8.05
CA ARG A 4 5.38 -4.51 -7.72
C ARG A 4 5.23 -5.69 -6.76
N VAL A 5 4.86 -5.40 -5.51
CA VAL A 5 4.48 -6.45 -4.55
C VAL A 5 3.42 -7.32 -5.21
N LYS A 6 3.73 -8.62 -5.39
CA LYS A 6 2.82 -9.54 -6.05
C LYS A 6 1.75 -9.94 -5.04
N ALA A 7 0.52 -10.14 -5.51
CA ALA A 7 -0.59 -10.53 -4.64
C ALA A 7 -0.31 -11.83 -3.87
N LYS A 8 0.55 -12.71 -4.41
CA LYS A 8 1.04 -13.92 -3.75
C LYS A 8 1.80 -13.61 -2.46
N ASP A 9 2.66 -12.60 -2.47
CA ASP A 9 3.45 -12.20 -1.30
C ASP A 9 2.56 -11.60 -0.21
N LEU A 10 1.44 -10.98 -0.58
CA LEU A 10 0.45 -10.47 0.38
C LEU A 10 -0.39 -11.58 0.99
N ARG A 11 -0.72 -12.63 0.24
CA ARG A 11 -1.50 -13.77 0.76
C ARG A 11 -0.75 -14.58 1.82
N ASN A 12 0.57 -14.66 1.69
CA ASN A 12 1.44 -15.37 2.64
C ASN A 12 1.61 -14.65 3.99
N LEU A 13 1.24 -13.37 4.09
CA LEU A 13 1.38 -12.59 5.33
C LEU A 13 0.23 -12.85 6.30
N SER A 14 0.51 -12.76 7.59
CA SER A 14 -0.52 -12.83 8.64
C SER A 14 -1.46 -11.60 8.57
N GLY A 15 -2.68 -11.74 9.12
CA GLY A 15 -3.64 -10.62 9.20
C GLY A 15 -3.06 -9.39 9.91
N ALA A 16 -2.25 -9.60 10.95
CA ALA A 16 -1.58 -8.52 11.68
C ALA A 16 -0.48 -7.84 10.82
N GLU A 17 0.29 -8.60 10.07
CA GLU A 17 1.35 -8.07 9.19
C GLU A 17 0.75 -7.28 8.01
N LEU A 18 -0.40 -7.72 7.49
CA LEU A 18 -1.16 -7.01 6.47
C LEU A 18 -1.62 -5.64 6.99
N ASP A 19 -2.12 -5.58 8.22
CA ASP A 19 -2.54 -4.32 8.84
C ASP A 19 -1.34 -3.39 9.14
N GLN A 20 -0.22 -3.93 9.60
CA GLN A 20 1.01 -3.15 9.78
C GLN A 20 1.51 -2.56 8.45
N LYS A 21 1.56 -3.37 7.38
CA LYS A 21 1.94 -2.88 6.04
C LYS A 21 0.97 -1.82 5.52
N ARG A 22 -0.33 -1.99 5.75
CA ARG A 22 -1.33 -0.99 5.37
C ARG A 22 -1.05 0.35 6.07
N GLN A 23 -0.84 0.33 7.38
CA GLN A 23 -0.55 1.55 8.14
C GLN A 23 0.74 2.23 7.68
N ALA A 24 1.79 1.46 7.38
CA ALA A 24 3.03 2.00 6.82
C ALA A 24 2.78 2.71 5.47
N LEU A 25 2.04 2.07 4.55
CA LEU A 25 1.70 2.64 3.25
C LEU A 25 0.81 3.89 3.36
N GLU A 26 -0.12 3.93 4.33
CA GLU A 26 -0.93 5.12 4.59
C GLU A 26 -0.08 6.30 5.07
N LYS A 27 0.91 6.05 5.94
CA LYS A 27 1.88 7.08 6.39
C LYS A 27 2.74 7.59 5.23
N GLU A 28 3.25 6.70 4.38
CA GLU A 28 4.02 7.09 3.20
C GLU A 28 3.17 7.93 2.23
N LEU A 29 1.90 7.55 2.05
CA LEU A 29 0.97 8.30 1.21
C LEU A 29 0.65 9.68 1.78
N PHE A 30 0.60 9.80 3.11
CA PHE A 30 0.45 11.09 3.80
C PHE A 30 1.67 11.98 3.55
N GLY A 31 2.89 11.48 3.76
CA GLY A 31 4.11 12.22 3.46
C GLY A 31 4.22 12.63 1.99
N LEU A 32 3.77 11.80 1.05
CA LEU A 32 3.67 12.19 -0.36
C LEU A 32 2.66 13.30 -0.62
N ARG A 33 1.52 13.33 0.12
CA ARG A 33 0.56 14.44 0.03
C ARG A 33 1.15 15.74 0.56
N GLU A 34 1.89 15.69 1.66
CA GLU A 34 2.59 16.86 2.21
C GLU A 34 3.61 17.40 1.18
N LYS A 35 4.45 16.53 0.61
CA LYS A 35 5.39 16.90 -0.46
C LYS A 35 4.69 17.48 -1.69
N LYS A 36 3.51 16.95 -2.04
CA LYS A 36 2.67 17.49 -3.12
C LYS A 36 2.19 18.91 -2.81
N ILE A 37 1.79 19.18 -1.57
CA ILE A 37 1.33 20.49 -1.12
C ILE A 37 2.49 21.50 -1.12
N VAL A 38 3.67 21.10 -0.65
CA VAL A 38 4.89 21.92 -0.66
C VAL A 38 5.45 22.12 -2.09
N GLY A 39 4.93 21.40 -3.08
CA GLY A 39 5.36 21.50 -4.48
C GLY A 39 6.63 20.73 -4.81
N GLN A 40 7.19 19.97 -3.87
CA GLN A 40 8.39 19.13 -4.04
C GLN A 40 8.02 17.67 -4.30
N LEU A 41 7.16 17.42 -5.30
CA LEU A 41 6.73 16.06 -5.62
C LEU A 41 7.64 15.41 -6.67
N ASP A 42 8.67 14.69 -6.20
CA ASP A 42 9.61 14.02 -7.10
C ASP A 42 9.02 12.79 -7.81
N LYS A 43 8.08 12.09 -7.16
CA LYS A 43 7.63 10.75 -7.59
C LYS A 43 6.11 10.58 -7.59
N PRO A 44 5.40 11.21 -8.55
CA PRO A 44 3.93 11.14 -8.64
C PRO A 44 3.39 9.72 -8.90
N HIS A 45 4.17 8.86 -9.54
CA HIS A 45 3.78 7.47 -9.81
C HIS A 45 3.59 6.63 -8.53
N LEU A 46 4.24 7.01 -7.42
CA LEU A 46 4.12 6.31 -6.14
C LEU A 46 2.71 6.41 -5.54
N PHE A 47 1.98 7.50 -5.79
CA PHE A 47 0.58 7.61 -5.35
C PHE A 47 -0.29 6.48 -5.89
N LYS A 48 -0.17 6.19 -7.19
CA LYS A 48 -0.94 5.13 -7.84
C LYS A 48 -0.50 3.76 -7.32
N LEU A 49 0.79 3.59 -7.08
CA LEU A 49 1.37 2.34 -6.58
C LEU A 49 0.89 2.04 -5.15
N PHE A 50 1.01 2.99 -4.23
CA PHE A 50 0.60 2.84 -2.84
C PHE A 50 -0.91 2.68 -2.70
N LYS A 51 -1.73 3.46 -3.43
CA LYS A 51 -3.19 3.24 -3.48
C LYS A 51 -3.53 1.81 -3.91
N ARG A 52 -2.85 1.30 -4.93
CA ARG A 52 -3.07 -0.06 -5.44
C ARG A 52 -2.66 -1.13 -4.42
N GLN A 53 -1.54 -0.93 -3.71
CA GLN A 53 -1.11 -1.85 -2.67
C GLN A 53 -2.07 -1.88 -1.48
N ILE A 54 -2.54 -0.72 -1.01
CA ILE A 54 -3.57 -0.63 0.04
C ILE A 54 -4.83 -1.38 -0.39
N ALA A 55 -5.31 -1.17 -1.63
CA ALA A 55 -6.46 -1.88 -2.16
C ALA A 55 -6.25 -3.40 -2.19
N GLN A 56 -5.08 -3.88 -2.63
CA GLN A 56 -4.75 -5.31 -2.63
C GLN A 56 -4.74 -5.91 -1.22
N ILE A 57 -4.22 -5.20 -0.22
CA ILE A 57 -4.24 -5.64 1.17
C ILE A 57 -5.68 -5.79 1.66
N HIS A 58 -6.55 -4.81 1.37
CA HIS A 58 -7.98 -4.90 1.70
C HIS A 58 -8.65 -6.09 1.03
N THR A 59 -8.37 -6.35 -0.25
CA THR A 59 -8.93 -7.51 -0.97
C THR A 59 -8.48 -8.82 -0.31
N VAL A 60 -7.19 -9.00 -0.04
CA VAL A 60 -6.67 -10.23 0.60
C VAL A 60 -7.26 -10.41 2.00
N ARG A 61 -7.42 -9.33 2.78
CA ARG A 61 -8.08 -9.39 4.08
C ARG A 61 -9.54 -9.85 3.97
N GLN A 62 -10.25 -9.37 2.96
CA GLN A 62 -11.62 -9.78 2.71
C GLN A 62 -11.70 -11.24 2.24
N GLU A 63 -10.79 -11.67 1.35
CA GLU A 63 -10.65 -13.07 0.93
C GLU A 63 -10.45 -14.00 2.14
N LYS A 64 -9.60 -13.61 3.10
CA LYS A 64 -9.36 -14.39 4.34
C LYS A 64 -10.52 -14.38 5.33
N LYS A 65 -11.38 -13.35 5.31
CA LYS A 65 -12.56 -13.25 6.18
C LYS A 65 -13.75 -14.05 5.62
N ASN A 66 -13.84 -14.15 4.30
CA ASN A 66 -14.94 -14.81 3.61
C ASN A 66 -14.67 -16.30 3.29
N ALA A 67 -13.45 -16.79 3.57
CA ALA A 67 -13.07 -18.20 3.49
C ALA A 67 -13.38 -18.89 4.82
#